data_AF-A0A818PLU9-F1
#
_entry.id   AF-A0A818PLU9-F1
#
_cell.length_a   1.000
_cell.length_b   1.000
_cell.length_c   1.000
_cell.angle_alpha   90.00
_cell.angle_beta   90.00
_cell.angle_gamma   90.00
#
_symmetry.space_group_name_H-M   'P 1'
#
loop_
_entity.id
_entity.type
_entity.pdbx_description
1 polymer ?
#
loop_
_entity_poly.entity_id
_entity_poly.type
_entity_poly.pdbx_seq_one_letter_code
_entity_poly.pdbx_strand_id
1 'polypeptide(L)'
;MFSSIFHENIDFDSNEKDIESIVLNFVSNSLKQNWIKSNSSLTIKKLTDGLSNILFAVYSCENNGIIVKIYGQNSDLIVDRQAEIRYMIYLAQFHISPSIILTFNN
;
A
#
# COMPACT_ATOMS: atom_id res chain seq x y z
N MET A 1 -12.89 -16.77 -12.00
CA MET A 1 -13.71 -16.18 -10.93
C MET A 1 -12.87 -15.06 -10.33
N PHE A 2 -13.04 -13.84 -10.84
CA PHE A 2 -12.21 -12.69 -10.46
C PHE A 2 -12.60 -12.31 -9.04
N SER A 3 -11.75 -12.64 -8.06
CA SER A 3 -11.92 -12.09 -6.71
C SER A 3 -11.81 -10.58 -6.85
N SER A 4 -12.94 -9.90 -6.63
CA SER A 4 -13.08 -8.46 -6.57
C SER A 4 -11.92 -7.86 -5.78
N ILE A 5 -11.04 -7.15 -6.48
CA ILE A 5 -9.99 -6.33 -5.88
C ILE A 5 -10.72 -5.27 -5.07
N PHE A 6 -10.63 -5.36 -3.75
CA PHE A 6 -11.29 -4.46 -2.82
C PHE A 6 -10.58 -3.10 -2.91
N HIS A 7 -11.16 -2.16 -3.64
CA HIS A 7 -10.65 -0.80 -3.73
C HIS A 7 -11.42 0.05 -2.73
N GLU A 8 -10.82 0.29 -1.56
CA GLU A 8 -11.34 1.22 -0.57
C GLU A 8 -10.38 2.41 -0.51
N ASN A 9 -10.87 3.63 -0.73
CA ASN A 9 -10.07 4.84 -0.53
C ASN A 9 -10.25 5.29 0.90
N ILE A 10 -9.17 5.23 1.68
CA ILE A 10 -9.14 5.64 3.07
C ILE A 10 -8.39 6.98 3.14
N ASP A 11 -9.01 8.00 3.72
CA ASP A 11 -8.37 9.27 4.03
C ASP A 11 -7.52 9.10 5.29
N PHE A 12 -6.23 9.44 5.21
CA PHE A 12 -5.31 9.34 6.33
C PHE A 12 -5.00 10.72 6.92
N ASP A 13 -5.22 10.92 8.22
CA ASP A 13 -4.86 12.16 8.93
C ASP A 13 -3.43 12.05 9.47
N SER A 14 -2.49 12.76 8.85
CA SER A 14 -1.04 12.67 9.07
C SER A 14 -0.55 13.33 10.37
N ASN A 15 -1.36 13.34 11.43
CA ASN A 15 -1.00 13.95 12.72
C ASN A 15 0.04 13.15 13.52
N GLU A 16 0.39 11.92 13.09
CA GLU A 16 1.52 11.15 13.63
C GLU A 16 2.85 11.57 12.94
N LYS A 17 3.89 11.84 13.75
CA LYS A 17 5.24 12.21 13.26
C LYS A 17 6.00 11.07 12.59
N ASP A 18 5.51 9.84 12.69
CA ASP A 18 6.19 8.63 12.21
C ASP A 18 5.35 7.87 11.17
N ILE A 19 5.78 7.96 9.91
CA ILE A 19 5.14 7.30 8.76
C ILE A 19 5.17 5.78 8.89
N GLU A 20 6.16 5.20 9.57
CA GLU A 20 6.23 3.75 9.75
C GLU A 20 5.10 3.23 10.66
N SER A 21 4.85 3.94 11.76
CA SER A 21 3.74 3.67 12.69
C SER A 21 2.37 3.79 11.98
N ILE A 22 2.22 4.83 11.15
CA ILE A 22 1.04 5.03 10.30
C ILE A 22 0.80 3.81 9.39
N VAL A 23 1.82 3.40 8.63
CA VAL A 23 1.73 2.30 7.68
C VAL A 23 1.40 0.99 8.41
N LEU A 24 2.03 0.74 9.56
CA LEU A 24 1.75 -0.45 10.37
C LEU A 24 0.32 -0.48 10.90
N ASN A 25 -0.18 0.63 11.44
CA ASN A 25 -1.56 0.76 11.93
C ASN A 25 -2.56 0.51 10.80
N PHE A 26 -2.31 1.13 9.65
CA PHE A 26 -3.15 1.01 8.47
C PHE A 26 -3.23 -0.42 7.93
N VAL A 27 -2.08 -1.08 7.77
CA VAL A 27 -2.00 -2.48 7.31
C VAL A 27 -2.66 -3.41 8.31
N SER A 28 -2.43 -3.19 9.61
CA SER A 28 -3.02 -3.99 10.69
C SER A 28 -4.54 -3.90 10.76
N ASN A 29 -5.12 -2.75 10.44
CA ASN A 29 -6.57 -2.54 10.47
C ASN A 29 -7.25 -2.99 9.17
N SER A 30 -6.67 -2.64 8.02
CA SER A 30 -7.30 -2.85 6.71
C SER A 30 -7.13 -4.28 6.18
N LEU A 31 -6.03 -4.96 6.52
CA LEU A 31 -5.70 -6.29 5.98
C LEU A 31 -5.83 -7.43 7.00
N LYS A 32 -6.36 -7.13 8.19
CA LYS A 32 -6.47 -8.07 9.32
C LYS A 32 -7.21 -9.35 8.99
N GLN A 33 -8.26 -9.29 8.17
CA GLN A 33 -9.13 -10.45 7.93
C GLN A 33 -8.56 -11.45 6.92
N ASN A 34 -7.70 -11.00 6.00
CA ASN A 34 -7.23 -11.83 4.88
C ASN A 34 -5.73 -12.12 4.90
N TRP A 35 -4.94 -11.37 5.66
CA TRP A 35 -3.48 -11.39 5.55
C TRP A 35 -2.73 -11.61 6.87
N ILE A 36 -3.32 -11.17 7.98
CA ILE A 36 -2.72 -11.27 9.32
C ILE A 36 -3.54 -12.27 10.13
N LYS A 37 -3.05 -13.49 10.31
CA LYS A 37 -3.61 -14.36 11.37
C LYS A 37 -3.43 -13.63 12.70
N SER A 38 -4.41 -13.72 13.61
CA SER A 38 -4.58 -12.79 14.73
C SER A 38 -3.39 -12.61 15.69
N ASN A 39 -2.32 -13.42 15.57
CA ASN A 39 -1.17 -13.45 16.46
C ASN A 39 0.19 -13.31 15.74
N SER A 40 0.22 -12.95 14.45
CA SER A 40 1.48 -12.76 13.71
C SER A 40 2.06 -11.38 13.96
N SER A 41 3.33 -11.28 14.38
CA SER A 41 4.03 -10.00 14.45
C SER A 41 4.31 -9.47 13.03
N LEU A 42 3.94 -8.21 12.79
CA LEU A 42 4.31 -7.50 11.57
C LEU A 42 5.69 -6.86 11.71
N THR A 43 6.46 -6.92 10.62
CA THR A 43 7.73 -6.18 10.49
C THR A 43 7.62 -5.21 9.33
N ILE A 44 8.00 -3.96 9.53
CA ILE A 44 8.12 -2.94 8.48
C ILE A 44 9.59 -2.67 8.17
N LYS A 45 9.88 -2.41 6.89
CA LYS A 45 11.19 -1.97 6.42
C LYS A 45 11.03 -0.91 5.34
N LYS A 46 11.62 0.26 5.55
CA LYS A 46 11.75 1.27 4.49
C LYS A 46 12.68 0.76 3.38
N LEU A 47 12.17 0.75 2.15
CA LEU A 47 12.93 0.34 0.96
C LEU A 47 13.53 1.54 0.23
N THR A 48 12.79 2.65 0.14
CA THR A 48 13.24 3.87 -0.54
C THR A 48 12.79 5.12 0.19
N ASP A 49 13.60 6.17 0.10
CA ASP A 49 13.29 7.52 0.60
C ASP A 49 13.27 8.53 -0.55
N GLY A 50 12.62 8.17 -1.65
CA GLY A 50 12.63 8.98 -2.86
C GLY A 50 11.75 10.22 -2.69
N LEU A 51 12.15 11.34 -3.31
CA LEU A 51 11.38 12.58 -3.33
C LEU A 51 9.95 12.40 -3.85
N SER A 52 9.76 11.51 -4.84
CA SER A 52 8.46 11.26 -5.47
C SER A 52 7.70 10.10 -4.86
N ASN A 53 8.39 9.15 -4.21
CA ASN A 53 7.80 7.93 -3.67
C ASN A 53 8.61 7.40 -2.48
N ILE A 54 7.91 7.13 -1.38
CA ILE A 54 8.44 6.34 -0.27
C ILE A 54 7.87 4.93 -0.39
N LEU A 55 8.74 3.92 -0.33
CA LEU A 55 8.33 2.52 -0.36
C LEU A 55 8.62 1.88 0.99
N PHE A 56 7.63 1.24 1.57
CA PHE A 56 7.77 0.37 2.73
C PHE A 56 7.43 -1.06 2.33
N ALA A 57 8.19 -2.01 2.83
CA ALA A 57 7.80 -3.41 2.79
C ALA A 57 7.31 -3.82 4.17
N VAL A 58 6.13 -4.46 4.20
CA VAL A 58 5.52 -4.98 5.42
C VAL A 58 5.39 -6.48 5.28
N TYR A 59 5.86 -7.23 6.28
CA TYR A 59 5.92 -8.69 6.26
C TYR A 59 5.28 -9.26 7.52
N SER A 60 4.52 -10.36 7.37
CA SER A 60 4.21 -11.25 8.49
C SER A 60 5.21 -12.41 8.51
N CYS A 61 5.45 -13.01 9.68
CA CYS A 61 6.37 -14.15 9.82
C CYS A 61 6.00 -15.38 8.96
N GLU A 62 4.80 -15.44 8.38
CA GLU A 62 4.29 -16.58 7.61
C GLU A 62 4.38 -16.39 6.09
N ASN A 63 5.40 -15.68 5.60
CA ASN A 63 5.87 -15.66 4.20
C ASN A 63 5.09 -14.85 3.15
N ASN A 64 4.20 -13.94 3.53
CA ASN A 64 3.68 -12.96 2.58
C ASN A 64 4.15 -11.55 2.96
N GLY A 65 4.67 -10.82 1.97
CA GLY A 65 5.08 -9.42 2.05
C GLY A 65 4.19 -8.54 1.16
N ILE A 66 3.82 -7.35 1.63
CA ILE A 66 3.21 -6.31 0.80
C ILE A 66 4.17 -5.14 0.66
N ILE A 67 4.04 -4.42 -0.45
CA ILE A 67 4.71 -3.14 -0.65
C ILE A 67 3.67 -2.05 -0.49
N VAL A 68 3.96 -1.10 0.40
CA VAL A 68 3.19 0.12 0.60
C VAL A 68 3.95 1.25 -0.11
N LYS A 69 3.30 1.86 -1.10
CA LYS A 69 3.84 3.00 -1.86
C LYS A 69 3.11 4.26 -1.44
N ILE A 70 3.85 5.20 -0.88
CA ILE A 70 3.35 6.53 -0.52
C ILE A 70 3.90 7.53 -1.54
N TYR A 71 2.99 8.23 -2.22
CA TYR A 71 3.36 9.27 -3.17
C TYR A 71 3.80 10.54 -2.42
N GLY A 72 4.88 11.17 -2.88
CA GLY A 72 5.33 12.44 -2.33
C GLY A 72 4.27 13.54 -2.53
N GLN A 73 4.22 14.51 -1.59
CA GLN A 73 3.31 15.65 -1.66
C GLN A 73 3.48 16.41 -2.99
N ASN A 74 2.35 16.86 -3.56
CA ASN A 74 2.28 17.65 -4.79
C ASN A 74 2.84 16.95 -6.05
N SER A 75 3.10 15.64 -5.99
CA SER A 75 3.59 14.88 -7.16
C SER A 75 2.52 14.66 -8.23
N ASP A 76 1.25 14.82 -7.85
CA ASP A 76 0.06 14.87 -8.70
C ASP A 76 0.04 16.07 -9.66
N LEU A 77 0.79 17.14 -9.37
CA LEU A 77 0.95 18.29 -10.29
C LEU A 77 1.68 17.93 -11.60
N ILE A 78 2.39 16.81 -11.61
CA ILE A 78 3.23 16.35 -12.73
C ILE A 78 2.72 15.00 -13.27
N VAL A 79 2.10 14.17 -12.42
CA VAL A 79 1.72 12.80 -12.73
C VAL A 79 0.25 12.53 -12.41
N ASP A 80 -0.53 12.09 -13.39
CA ASP A 80 -1.91 11.61 -13.17
C ASP A 80 -1.90 10.27 -12.41
N ARG A 81 -2.08 10.33 -11.08
CA ARG A 81 -2.11 9.15 -10.20
C ARG A 81 -3.29 8.24 -10.48
N GLN A 82 -4.42 8.80 -10.92
CA GLN A 82 -5.60 8.01 -11.25
C GLN A 82 -5.35 7.19 -12.53
N ALA A 83 -4.70 7.77 -13.53
CA ALA A 83 -4.25 7.02 -14.71
C ALA A 83 -3.22 5.94 -14.35
N GLU A 84 -2.25 6.24 -13.50
CA GLU A 84 -1.24 5.27 -13.03
C GLU A 84 -1.91 4.06 -12.37
N ILE A 85 -2.82 4.30 -11.41
CA ILE A 85 -3.57 3.24 -10.72
C ILE A 85 -4.39 2.40 -11.71
N ARG A 86 -5.12 3.05 -12.63
CA ARG A 86 -5.90 2.33 -13.66
C ARG A 86 -5.02 1.41 -14.52
N TYR A 87 -3.86 1.90 -14.96
CA TYR A 87 -2.93 1.10 -15.75
C TYR A 87 -2.32 -0.03 -14.95
N MET A 88 -1.95 0.20 -13.68
CA MET A 88 -1.44 -0.86 -12.81
C MET A 88 -2.48 -1.96 -12.60
N ILE A 89 -3.74 -1.61 -12.35
CA ILE A 89 -4.84 -2.59 -12.21
C ILE A 89 -5.01 -3.38 -13.51
N TYR A 90 -5.04 -2.70 -14.66
CA TYR A 90 -5.18 -3.35 -15.95
C TYR A 90 -4.02 -4.32 -16.23
N LEU A 91 -2.78 -3.88 -16.06
CA LEU A 91 -1.59 -4.71 -16.30
C LEU A 91 -1.47 -5.88 -15.33
N ALA A 92 -1.98 -5.75 -14.10
CA ALA A 92 -2.00 -6.84 -13.13
C ALA A 92 -2.88 -8.00 -13.59
N GLN A 93 -3.94 -7.74 -14.36
CA GLN A 93 -4.79 -8.80 -14.96
C GLN A 93 -4.01 -9.70 -15.93
N PHE A 94 -2.90 -9.19 -16.48
CA PHE A 94 -2.02 -9.91 -17.39
C PHE A 94 -0.72 -10.38 -16.72
N HIS A 95 -0.62 -10.28 -15.39
CA HIS A 95 0.60 -10.59 -14.62
C HIS A 95 1.84 -9.78 -15.02
N ILE A 96 1.65 -8.59 -15.61
CA ILE A 96 2.71 -7.67 -16.03
C ILE A 96 3.05 -6.66 -14.93
N SER A 97 2.08 -6.37 -14.05
CA SER A 97 2.21 -5.48 -12.91
C SER A 97 1.87 -6.24 -11.62
N PRO A 98 2.46 -5.86 -10.46
CA PRO A 98 2.00 -6.36 -9.16
C PRO A 98 0.50 -6.07 -8.95
N SER A 99 -0.19 -7.01 -8.31
CA SER A 99 -1.59 -6.81 -7.91
C SER A 99 -1.70 -5.72 -6.85
N ILE A 100 -2.60 -4.77 -7.08
CA ILE A 100 -2.96 -3.76 -6.09
C ILE A 100 -3.98 -4.39 -5.15
N ILE A 101 -3.68 -4.37 -3.84
CA ILE A 101 -4.58 -4.89 -2.82
C ILE A 101 -5.59 -3.80 -2.41
N LEU A 102 -5.12 -2.56 -2.29
CA LEU A 102 -5.89 -1.41 -1.82
C LEU A 102 -5.15 -0.10 -2.19
N THR A 103 -5.82 1.05 -2.11
CA THR A 103 -5.22 2.39 -2.27
C THR A 103 -5.67 3.30 -1.12
N PHE A 104 -5.01 4.43 -0.89
CA PHE A 104 -5.40 5.39 0.13
C PHE A 104 -4.97 6.79 -0.29
N ASN A 105 -5.60 7.81 0.29
CA ASN A 105 -5.20 9.19 0.10
C ASN A 105 -4.14 9.54 1.15
N ASN A 106 -3.03 10.11 0.67
CA ASN A 106 -1.96 10.67 1.49
C ASN A 106 -2.21 12.16 1.73
#